data_AF-A0AAP2GV39-F1
#
_entry.id   AF-A0AAP2GV39-F1
#
_cell.length_a   1.000
_cell.length_b   1.000
_cell.length_c   1.000
_cell.angle_alpha   90.00
_cell.angle_beta   90.00
_cell.angle_gamma   90.00
#
_symmetry.space_group_name_H-M   'P 1'
#
loop_
_entity.id
_entity.type
_entity.pdbx_description
1 polymer ?
#
loop_
_entity_poly.entity_id
_entity_poly.type
_entity_poly.pdbx_seq_one_letter_code
_entity_poly.pdbx_strand_id
1 'polypeptide(L)'
;MPPVTKDLRFLSACFLLVLYTGLFQPAAAQSYFTPDNWIDRLNLTGPLPEKLLATRTAVFHDYTLTEKELLVAQEYFQRSGIDAVAYFDLDMLMAGNDITRAFGNYLLKREFSNLVFIEKDSIRYRITITVFNGKETVLDGKQSAWSVTNSNLTEALKTLYRTSSSGLKKLNLLINDQPETGLTVNPILGKRNEFFAMDLKVDPLAVPKFGDEALDKELEQIFKDNYTLKYKMTEPGVSEKDLRKQGSLYVLCIVRTRGSVAKELLGYEVKPGETALVSVAYPGPQQELRNIPSDEIVYKIYFKHIDSGNVFLGTKWDADTTWQQALLNQLRGMKAELRLN
;
A
#
# COMPACT_ATOMS: atom_id res chain seq x y z
N MET A 1 -26.50 82.87 -31.24
CA MET A 1 -27.05 81.55 -30.86
C MET A 1 -25.93 80.64 -30.43
N PRO A 2 -25.70 80.52 -29.11
CA PRO A 2 -25.07 79.37 -28.49
C PRO A 2 -26.02 78.79 -27.39
N PRO A 3 -25.61 77.81 -26.56
CA PRO A 3 -25.45 76.39 -26.87
C PRO A 3 -26.26 75.50 -25.88
N VAL A 4 -25.88 74.21 -25.77
CA VAL A 4 -25.93 73.35 -24.55
C VAL A 4 -27.00 72.24 -24.49
N THR A 5 -26.49 71.00 -24.69
CA THR A 5 -26.69 69.71 -23.95
C THR A 5 -28.11 69.22 -23.61
N LYS A 6 -28.47 67.92 -23.47
CA LYS A 6 -27.88 66.72 -22.82
C LYS A 6 -28.95 65.62 -23.03
N ASP A 7 -28.65 64.35 -23.31
CA ASP A 7 -28.65 63.22 -22.34
C ASP A 7 -28.41 61.94 -23.17
N LEU A 8 -27.32 61.19 -23.03
CA LEU A 8 -26.95 60.25 -21.96
C LEU A 8 -28.04 59.17 -21.70
N ARG A 9 -28.00 58.09 -22.49
CA ARG A 9 -28.60 56.80 -22.12
C ARG A 9 -27.51 55.79 -21.78
N PHE A 10 -27.39 55.53 -20.49
CA PHE A 10 -26.84 54.33 -19.88
C PHE A 10 -27.54 53.08 -20.44
N LEU A 11 -26.81 52.01 -20.73
CA LEU A 11 -26.78 50.78 -19.92
C LEU A 11 -26.03 49.62 -20.60
N SER A 12 -25.25 48.94 -19.76
CA SER A 12 -24.84 47.54 -19.84
C SER A 12 -23.68 47.14 -20.77
N ALA A 13 -22.49 47.50 -20.32
CA ALA A 13 -21.28 46.70 -20.53
C ALA A 13 -21.37 45.42 -19.67
N CYS A 14 -21.54 44.26 -20.32
CA CYS A 14 -21.38 42.95 -19.66
C CYS A 14 -19.89 42.64 -19.49
N PHE A 15 -19.38 43.00 -18.31
CA PHE A 15 -18.12 42.52 -17.75
C PHE A 15 -18.25 41.02 -17.47
N LEU A 16 -17.73 40.17 -18.36
CA LEU A 16 -17.56 38.74 -18.10
C LEU A 16 -16.23 38.54 -17.35
N LEU A 17 -16.34 38.67 -16.03
CA LEU A 17 -15.28 38.37 -15.07
C LEU A 17 -15.15 36.84 -14.99
N VAL A 18 -14.18 36.29 -15.72
CA VAL A 18 -13.81 34.86 -15.65
C VAL A 18 -13.17 34.63 -14.29
N LEU A 19 -14.00 34.25 -13.31
CA LEU A 19 -13.59 33.69 -12.03
C LEU A 19 -13.01 32.31 -12.32
N TYR A 20 -11.69 32.26 -12.51
CA TYR A 20 -10.90 31.03 -12.57
C TYR A 20 -10.81 30.48 -11.14
N THR A 21 -11.91 29.90 -10.64
CA THR A 21 -11.87 29.05 -9.46
C THR A 21 -11.16 27.78 -9.88
N GLY A 22 -9.85 27.75 -9.62
CA GLY A 22 -9.06 26.53 -9.68
C GLY A 22 -9.76 25.46 -8.86
N LEU A 23 -10.33 24.48 -9.56
CA LEU A 23 -10.67 23.19 -9.00
C LEU A 23 -9.34 22.53 -8.60
N PHE A 24 -8.83 22.91 -7.43
CA PHE A 24 -8.00 22.01 -6.65
C PHE A 24 -8.90 20.83 -6.33
N GLN A 25 -8.87 19.81 -7.19
CA GLN A 25 -9.28 18.49 -6.75
C GLN A 25 -8.35 18.18 -5.57
N PRO A 26 -8.88 17.87 -4.37
CA PRO A 26 -8.07 17.22 -3.38
C PRO A 26 -7.59 15.94 -4.05
N ALA A 27 -6.28 15.86 -4.33
CA ALA A 27 -5.65 14.57 -4.53
C ALA A 27 -6.11 13.74 -3.33
N ALA A 28 -6.79 12.62 -3.59
CA ALA A 28 -7.27 11.76 -2.53
C ALA A 28 -6.05 11.43 -1.66
N ALA A 29 -5.98 12.05 -0.48
CA ALA A 29 -4.92 11.79 0.47
C ALA A 29 -5.09 10.34 0.88
N GLN A 30 -4.27 9.46 0.33
CA GLN A 30 -4.17 8.10 0.81
C GLN A 30 -3.56 8.20 2.20
N SER A 31 -4.39 8.01 3.23
CA SER A 31 -3.96 7.85 4.62
C SER A 31 -2.85 6.80 4.68
N TYR A 32 -1.68 7.18 5.22
CA TYR A 32 -0.53 6.28 5.38
C TYR A 32 -0.71 5.34 6.58
N PHE A 33 -1.71 5.55 7.44
CA PHE A 33 -1.72 4.96 8.78
C PHE A 33 -3.05 4.43 9.29
N THR A 34 -4.17 4.58 8.58
CA THR A 34 -5.40 3.97 9.08
C THR A 34 -5.52 2.52 8.60
N PRO A 35 -5.72 1.55 9.51
CA PRO A 35 -6.09 0.18 9.20
C PRO A 35 -7.53 0.08 8.64
N ASP A 36 -8.04 1.16 8.05
CA ASP A 36 -9.27 1.11 7.27
C ASP A 36 -8.97 0.20 6.11
N ASN A 37 -9.58 -0.98 6.18
CA ASN A 37 -9.49 -2.01 5.18
C ASN A 37 -9.71 -1.32 3.83
N TRP A 38 -8.66 -1.25 3.03
CA TRP A 38 -8.67 -0.75 1.65
C TRP A 38 -9.86 -1.27 0.82
N ILE A 39 -10.35 -2.47 1.14
CA ILE A 39 -11.57 -3.10 0.62
C ILE A 39 -12.84 -2.37 1.06
N ASP A 40 -12.92 -1.87 2.29
CA ASP A 40 -14.08 -1.13 2.80
C ASP A 40 -14.21 0.27 2.16
N ARG A 41 -13.15 0.77 1.49
CA ARG A 41 -13.21 2.00 0.68
C ARG A 41 -13.89 1.80 -0.68
N LEU A 42 -14.18 0.54 -1.05
CA LEU A 42 -14.84 0.21 -2.32
C LEU A 42 -16.36 0.34 -2.19
N ASN A 43 -17.04 0.48 -3.32
CA ASN A 43 -18.48 0.35 -3.35
C ASN A 43 -18.86 -1.14 -3.45
N LEU A 44 -19.04 -1.80 -2.30
CA LEU A 44 -19.23 -3.26 -2.15
C LEU A 44 -20.60 -3.79 -2.63
N THR A 45 -21.50 -2.92 -3.06
CA THR A 45 -22.83 -3.29 -3.59
C THR A 45 -22.86 -3.37 -5.12
N GLY A 46 -21.69 -3.29 -5.75
CA GLY A 46 -21.54 -3.33 -7.19
C GLY A 46 -21.78 -4.72 -7.81
N PRO A 47 -21.98 -4.79 -9.14
CA PRO A 47 -22.03 -6.05 -9.86
C PRO A 47 -20.64 -6.69 -9.97
N LEU A 48 -20.61 -7.97 -10.35
CA LEU A 48 -19.36 -8.63 -10.77
C LEU A 48 -18.76 -7.92 -12.00
N PRO A 49 -17.43 -7.89 -12.16
CA PRO A 49 -16.80 -7.40 -13.37
C PRO A 49 -17.29 -8.14 -14.63
N GLU A 50 -17.67 -7.39 -15.67
CA GLU A 50 -18.26 -7.96 -16.90
C GLU A 50 -17.33 -8.98 -17.60
N LYS A 51 -16.02 -8.79 -17.49
CA LYS A 51 -15.00 -9.64 -18.12
C LYS A 51 -14.39 -10.66 -17.16
N LEU A 52 -14.95 -10.86 -15.97
CA LEU A 52 -14.38 -11.74 -14.94
C LEU A 52 -14.11 -13.17 -15.46
N LEU A 53 -14.99 -13.72 -16.30
CA LEU A 53 -14.87 -15.09 -16.82
C LEU A 53 -14.09 -15.20 -18.14
N ALA A 54 -13.39 -14.12 -18.52
CA ALA A 54 -12.65 -14.00 -19.76
C ALA A 54 -11.21 -13.50 -19.56
N THR A 55 -10.87 -13.05 -18.35
CA THR A 55 -9.56 -12.43 -18.06
C THR A 55 -8.98 -12.96 -16.76
N ARG A 56 -7.66 -12.78 -16.60
CA ARG A 56 -6.89 -13.29 -15.47
C ARG A 56 -7.25 -12.57 -14.18
N THR A 57 -7.26 -13.36 -13.10
CA THR A 57 -7.63 -12.92 -11.75
C THR A 57 -6.50 -13.23 -10.78
N ALA A 58 -6.07 -12.23 -10.02
CA ALA A 58 -5.18 -12.42 -8.88
C ALA A 58 -6.00 -12.51 -7.59
N VAL A 59 -5.64 -13.45 -6.72
CA VAL A 59 -6.31 -13.71 -5.45
C VAL A 59 -5.41 -13.23 -4.32
N PHE A 60 -5.94 -12.36 -3.47
CA PHE A 60 -5.33 -11.92 -2.24
C PHE A 60 -6.16 -12.47 -1.08
N HIS A 61 -5.54 -13.26 -0.21
CA HIS A 61 -6.26 -13.94 0.87
C HIS A 61 -5.68 -13.63 2.24
N ASP A 62 -6.52 -13.72 3.26
CA ASP A 62 -6.04 -13.66 4.64
C ASP A 62 -5.06 -14.80 4.92
N TYR A 63 -4.00 -14.51 5.69
CA TYR A 63 -2.92 -15.46 5.98
C TYR A 63 -3.37 -16.64 6.87
N THR A 64 -4.52 -16.51 7.53
CA THR A 64 -5.12 -17.57 8.36
C THR A 64 -5.95 -18.58 7.56
N LEU A 65 -6.04 -18.40 6.23
CA LEU A 65 -6.58 -19.43 5.36
C LEU A 65 -5.62 -20.62 5.27
N THR A 66 -6.17 -21.80 5.48
CA THR A 66 -5.48 -23.07 5.33
C THR A 66 -5.34 -23.43 3.85
N GLU A 67 -4.35 -24.25 3.52
CA GLU A 67 -4.17 -24.80 2.16
C GLU A 67 -5.46 -25.46 1.65
N LYS A 68 -6.17 -26.20 2.51
CA LYS A 68 -7.45 -26.83 2.17
C LYS A 68 -8.51 -25.81 1.76
N GLU A 69 -8.59 -24.67 2.44
CA GLU A 69 -9.53 -23.60 2.09
C GLU A 69 -9.18 -22.95 0.75
N LEU A 70 -7.88 -22.77 0.46
CA LEU A 70 -7.42 -22.27 -0.84
C LEU A 70 -7.75 -23.23 -1.99
N LEU A 71 -7.58 -24.54 -1.77
CA LEU A 71 -7.98 -25.58 -2.74
C LEU A 71 -9.49 -25.55 -3.02
N VAL A 72 -10.31 -25.43 -1.98
CA VAL A 72 -11.76 -25.28 -2.13
C VAL A 72 -12.09 -24.01 -2.91
N ALA A 73 -11.43 -22.88 -2.62
CA ALA A 73 -11.63 -21.65 -3.38
C ALA A 73 -11.27 -21.83 -4.86
N GLN A 74 -10.11 -22.43 -5.16
CA GLN A 74 -9.66 -22.68 -6.54
C GLN A 74 -10.63 -23.59 -7.31
N GLU A 75 -11.13 -24.66 -6.68
CA GLU A 75 -12.13 -25.54 -7.28
C GLU A 75 -13.41 -24.78 -7.66
N TYR A 76 -13.90 -23.91 -6.77
CA TYR A 76 -15.07 -23.09 -7.06
C TYR A 76 -14.82 -22.02 -8.13
N PHE A 77 -13.61 -21.45 -8.19
CA PHE A 77 -13.23 -20.52 -9.26
C PHE A 77 -13.22 -21.21 -10.62
N GLN A 78 -12.64 -22.40 -10.75
CA GLN A 78 -12.70 -23.20 -11.99
C GLN A 78 -14.13 -23.49 -12.43
N ARG A 79 -14.97 -23.96 -11.49
CA ARG A 79 -16.39 -24.25 -11.75
C ARG A 79 -17.11 -23.01 -12.27
N SER A 80 -16.86 -21.86 -11.63
CA SER A 80 -17.44 -20.57 -12.00
C SER A 80 -16.88 -20.00 -13.31
N GLY A 81 -15.73 -20.48 -13.78
CA GLY A 81 -15.05 -19.95 -14.96
C GLY A 81 -14.10 -18.78 -14.67
N ILE A 82 -13.79 -18.54 -13.40
CA ILE A 82 -12.87 -17.49 -12.94
C ILE A 82 -11.44 -18.03 -13.08
N ASP A 83 -10.63 -17.36 -13.90
CA ASP A 83 -9.22 -17.72 -14.09
C ASP A 83 -8.35 -17.14 -12.97
N ALA A 84 -8.44 -17.76 -11.79
CA ALA A 84 -7.61 -17.45 -10.64
C ALA A 84 -6.22 -18.08 -10.81
N VAL A 85 -5.23 -17.23 -11.11
CA VAL A 85 -3.87 -17.69 -11.45
C VAL A 85 -2.94 -17.60 -10.25
N ALA A 86 -2.80 -16.42 -9.67
CA ALA A 86 -1.80 -16.12 -8.64
C ALA A 86 -2.44 -15.86 -7.28
N TYR A 87 -1.88 -16.45 -6.22
CA TYR A 87 -2.33 -16.31 -4.84
C TYR A 87 -1.26 -15.63 -4.00
N PHE A 88 -1.66 -14.60 -3.27
CA PHE A 88 -0.80 -13.83 -2.37
C PHE A 88 -1.48 -13.61 -1.03
N ASP A 89 -0.67 -13.49 0.02
CA ASP A 89 -1.19 -13.00 1.29
C ASP A 89 -1.61 -11.53 1.15
N LEU A 90 -2.80 -11.22 1.67
CA LEU A 90 -3.41 -9.90 1.62
C LEU A 90 -2.53 -8.83 2.27
N ASP A 91 -1.86 -9.18 3.35
CA ASP A 91 -1.00 -8.29 4.12
C ASP A 91 0.35 -8.00 3.43
N MET A 92 0.73 -8.78 2.40
CA MET A 92 1.86 -8.41 1.52
C MET A 92 1.52 -7.18 0.69
N LEU A 93 0.35 -7.17 0.04
CA LEU A 93 -0.08 -6.07 -0.81
C LEU A 93 -0.27 -4.77 -0.02
N MET A 94 -0.74 -4.89 1.22
CA MET A 94 -0.99 -3.76 2.11
C MET A 94 0.24 -3.34 2.94
N ALA A 95 1.41 -3.97 2.70
CA ALA A 95 2.59 -3.77 3.54
C ALA A 95 3.17 -2.34 3.47
N GLY A 96 2.91 -1.58 2.41
CA GLY A 96 3.35 -0.20 2.27
C GLY A 96 3.41 0.25 0.81
N ASN A 97 3.51 1.57 0.58
CA ASN A 97 3.36 2.16 -0.76
C ASN A 97 4.32 1.59 -1.82
N ASP A 98 5.58 1.37 -1.47
CA ASP A 98 6.57 0.80 -2.39
C ASP A 98 6.21 -0.63 -2.78
N ILE A 99 5.64 -1.39 -1.85
CA ILE A 99 5.23 -2.77 -2.06
C ILE A 99 3.94 -2.79 -2.89
N THR A 100 2.95 -1.97 -2.56
CA THR A 100 1.72 -1.83 -3.34
C THR A 100 2.03 -1.44 -4.79
N ARG A 101 2.97 -0.50 -5.00
CA ARG A 101 3.45 -0.12 -6.33
C ARG A 101 4.07 -1.30 -7.07
N ALA A 102 4.92 -2.07 -6.40
CA ALA A 102 5.55 -3.24 -6.99
C ALA A 102 4.53 -4.31 -7.39
N PHE A 103 3.49 -4.52 -6.58
CA PHE A 103 2.36 -5.35 -6.94
C PHE A 103 1.59 -4.80 -8.14
N GLY A 104 1.28 -3.50 -8.19
CA GLY A 104 0.63 -2.90 -9.36
C GLY A 104 1.42 -3.15 -10.65
N ASN A 105 2.74 -2.97 -10.61
CA ASN A 105 3.63 -3.25 -11.75
C ASN A 105 3.69 -4.74 -12.10
N TYR A 106 3.72 -5.63 -11.10
CA TYR A 106 3.66 -7.07 -11.28
C TYR A 106 2.34 -7.49 -11.97
N LEU A 107 1.22 -6.97 -11.48
CA LEU A 107 -0.11 -7.26 -11.98
C LEU A 107 -0.29 -6.79 -13.43
N LEU A 108 0.19 -5.59 -13.74
CA LEU A 108 0.24 -5.05 -15.11
C LEU A 108 1.05 -5.96 -16.03
N LYS A 109 2.27 -6.33 -15.64
CA LYS A 109 3.16 -7.16 -16.46
C LYS A 109 2.61 -8.56 -16.73
N ARG A 110 1.85 -9.11 -15.78
CA ARG A 110 1.20 -10.43 -15.88
C ARG A 110 -0.20 -10.38 -16.51
N GLU A 111 -0.66 -9.19 -16.90
CA GLU A 111 -1.96 -8.93 -17.55
C GLU A 111 -3.17 -9.33 -16.70
N PHE A 112 -3.08 -9.15 -15.38
CA PHE A 112 -4.23 -9.31 -14.50
C PHE A 112 -5.24 -8.20 -14.73
N SER A 113 -6.53 -8.57 -14.84
CA SER A 113 -7.63 -7.62 -15.03
C SER A 113 -8.57 -7.56 -13.83
N ASN A 114 -8.67 -8.64 -13.06
CA ASN A 114 -9.54 -8.72 -11.90
C ASN A 114 -8.75 -9.08 -10.64
N LEU A 115 -9.29 -8.68 -9.51
CA LEU A 115 -8.79 -8.99 -8.18
C LEU A 115 -9.89 -9.66 -7.37
N VAL A 116 -9.52 -10.67 -6.62
CA VAL A 116 -10.37 -11.33 -5.64
C VAL A 116 -9.71 -11.19 -4.27
N PHE A 117 -10.48 -10.75 -3.29
CA PHE A 117 -10.09 -10.70 -1.89
C PHE A 117 -10.86 -11.75 -1.12
N ILE A 118 -10.16 -12.62 -0.38
CA ILE A 118 -10.77 -13.59 0.53
C ILE A 118 -10.32 -13.26 1.94
N GLU A 119 -11.17 -12.57 2.68
CA GLU A 119 -10.91 -12.20 4.06
C GLU A 119 -11.56 -13.21 5.00
N LYS A 120 -10.88 -13.52 6.10
CA LYS A 120 -11.35 -14.44 7.13
C LYS A 120 -11.18 -13.76 8.48
N ASP A 121 -12.27 -13.64 9.21
CA ASP A 121 -12.22 -13.31 10.63
C ASP A 121 -12.63 -14.53 11.48
N SER A 122 -12.78 -14.35 12.79
CA SER A 122 -13.08 -15.45 13.71
C SER A 122 -14.43 -16.13 13.46
N ILE A 123 -15.34 -15.54 12.68
CA ILE A 123 -16.73 -16.00 12.55
C ILE A 123 -17.19 -16.06 11.08
N ARG A 124 -16.56 -15.32 10.16
CA ARG A 124 -17.01 -15.18 8.77
C ARG A 124 -15.88 -15.07 7.76
N TYR A 125 -16.24 -15.45 6.53
CA TYR A 125 -15.52 -15.22 5.30
C TYR A 125 -16.18 -14.09 4.53
N ARG A 126 -15.38 -13.21 3.96
CA ARG A 126 -15.83 -12.21 3.00
C ARG A 126 -15.07 -12.38 1.70
N ILE A 127 -15.81 -12.52 0.60
CA ILE A 127 -15.23 -12.57 -0.74
C ILE A 127 -15.61 -11.27 -1.44
N THR A 128 -14.61 -10.53 -1.89
CA THR A 128 -14.81 -9.28 -2.64
C THR A 128 -14.11 -9.38 -3.99
N ILE A 129 -14.80 -9.00 -5.07
CA ILE A 129 -14.29 -9.07 -6.45
C ILE A 129 -14.41 -7.71 -7.11
N THR A 130 -13.33 -7.24 -7.70
CA THR A 130 -13.28 -5.95 -8.40
C THR A 130 -12.30 -5.97 -9.56
N VAL A 131 -12.33 -4.93 -10.38
CA VAL A 131 -11.40 -4.74 -11.51
C VAL A 131 -10.11 -4.12 -10.97
N PHE A 132 -8.96 -4.61 -11.45
CA PHE A 132 -7.68 -3.95 -11.22
C PHE A 132 -7.65 -2.62 -11.97
N ASN A 133 -7.30 -1.52 -11.30
CA ASN A 133 -7.38 -0.19 -11.90
C ASN A 133 -6.33 0.09 -13.00
N GLY A 134 -5.41 -0.84 -13.25
CA GLY A 134 -4.34 -0.69 -14.24
C GLY A 134 -3.23 0.27 -13.81
N LYS A 135 -3.11 0.58 -12.51
CA LYS A 135 -2.14 1.54 -11.96
C LYS A 135 -1.38 0.93 -10.79
N GLU A 136 -0.29 1.59 -10.41
CA GLU A 136 0.52 1.27 -9.24
C GLU A 136 -0.26 1.31 -7.91
N THR A 137 -1.37 2.05 -7.85
CA THR A 137 -2.22 2.12 -6.65
C THR A 137 -3.13 0.90 -6.49
N VAL A 138 -3.21 0.03 -7.50
CA VAL A 138 -4.01 -1.21 -7.56
C VAL A 138 -5.52 -1.03 -7.56
N LEU A 139 -6.04 -0.16 -6.70
CA LEU A 139 -7.45 0.16 -6.55
C LEU A 139 -7.66 1.68 -6.56
N ASP A 140 -8.83 2.09 -7.04
CA ASP A 140 -9.32 3.46 -6.90
C ASP A 140 -10.37 3.53 -5.77
N GLY A 141 -10.42 4.66 -5.06
CA GLY A 141 -11.42 4.86 -4.00
C GLY A 141 -12.85 4.84 -4.56
N LYS A 142 -13.78 4.19 -3.85
CA LYS A 142 -15.19 4.01 -4.24
C LYS A 142 -15.41 3.24 -5.54
N GLN A 143 -14.40 2.53 -6.05
CA GLN A 143 -14.59 1.71 -7.25
C GLN A 143 -15.65 0.63 -7.00
N SER A 144 -16.36 0.22 -8.05
CA SER A 144 -17.38 -0.83 -7.95
C SER A 144 -16.75 -2.17 -7.60
N ALA A 145 -17.31 -2.85 -6.60
CA ALA A 145 -16.89 -4.18 -6.20
C ALA A 145 -18.13 -5.00 -5.82
N TRP A 146 -18.11 -6.28 -6.20
CA TRP A 146 -19.08 -7.25 -5.72
C TRP A 146 -18.56 -7.87 -4.44
N SER A 147 -19.39 -8.00 -3.40
CA SER A 147 -19.00 -8.64 -2.15
C SER A 147 -20.08 -9.57 -1.62
N VAL A 148 -19.65 -10.67 -1.00
CA VAL A 148 -20.50 -11.59 -0.25
C VAL A 148 -19.82 -11.94 1.08
N THR A 149 -20.63 -12.12 2.12
CA THR A 149 -20.15 -12.55 3.44
C THR A 149 -20.93 -13.78 3.90
N ASN A 150 -20.25 -14.75 4.49
CA ASN A 150 -20.88 -15.94 5.06
C ASN A 150 -20.00 -16.54 6.18
N SER A 151 -20.59 -17.22 7.17
CA SER A 151 -19.83 -17.96 8.18
C SER A 151 -19.12 -19.20 7.62
N ASN A 152 -19.53 -19.68 6.44
CA ASN A 152 -18.96 -20.82 5.74
C ASN A 152 -18.44 -20.39 4.36
N LEU A 153 -17.14 -20.62 4.12
CA LEU A 153 -16.47 -20.30 2.86
C LEU A 153 -17.16 -20.94 1.64
N THR A 154 -17.61 -22.19 1.78
CA THR A 154 -18.26 -22.93 0.68
C THR A 154 -19.59 -22.29 0.30
N GLU A 155 -20.36 -21.77 1.25
CA GLU A 155 -21.63 -21.09 0.96
C GLU A 155 -21.41 -19.72 0.31
N ALA A 156 -20.36 -18.99 0.72
CA ALA A 156 -19.93 -17.77 0.02
C ALA A 156 -19.55 -18.07 -1.44
N LEU A 157 -18.75 -19.11 -1.67
CA LEU A 157 -18.32 -19.53 -3.00
C LEU A 157 -19.48 -20.06 -3.87
N LYS A 158 -20.45 -20.79 -3.29
CA LYS A 158 -21.68 -21.18 -3.99
C LYS A 158 -22.49 -19.97 -4.45
N THR A 159 -22.53 -18.92 -3.63
CA THR A 159 -23.21 -17.67 -3.99
C THR A 159 -22.50 -16.98 -5.16
N LEU A 160 -21.17 -16.91 -5.12
CA LEU A 160 -20.37 -16.44 -6.26
C LEU A 160 -20.63 -17.25 -7.53
N TYR A 161 -20.65 -18.58 -7.43
CA TYR A 161 -20.94 -19.46 -8.56
C TYR A 161 -22.32 -19.19 -9.18
N ARG A 162 -23.37 -19.03 -8.36
CA ARG A 162 -24.73 -18.74 -8.84
C ARG A 162 -24.78 -17.38 -9.55
N THR A 163 -24.17 -16.35 -8.96
CA THR A 163 -24.16 -14.99 -9.52
C THR A 163 -23.37 -14.91 -10.82
N SER A 164 -22.20 -15.56 -10.89
CA SER A 164 -21.39 -15.60 -12.12
C SER A 164 -22.07 -16.40 -13.23
N SER A 165 -22.67 -17.55 -12.90
CA SER A 165 -23.35 -18.40 -13.89
C SER A 165 -24.61 -17.77 -14.48
N SER A 166 -25.33 -16.97 -13.72
CA SER A 166 -26.53 -16.26 -14.22
C SER A 166 -26.20 -14.95 -14.92
N GLY A 167 -25.14 -14.27 -14.50
CA GLY A 167 -24.81 -12.92 -14.95
C GLY A 167 -23.77 -12.83 -16.06
N LEU A 168 -22.92 -13.85 -16.24
CA LEU A 168 -21.73 -13.76 -17.12
C LEU A 168 -21.63 -14.98 -18.05
N LYS A 169 -21.04 -14.75 -19.23
CA LYS A 169 -20.74 -15.81 -20.19
C LYS A 169 -19.36 -16.39 -19.89
N LYS A 170 -19.27 -17.70 -19.64
CA LYS A 170 -18.00 -18.41 -19.48
C LYS A 170 -17.24 -18.42 -20.82
N LEU A 171 -16.05 -17.84 -20.82
CA LEU A 171 -15.17 -17.80 -22.00
C LEU A 171 -13.83 -18.52 -21.72
N ASN A 172 -13.40 -18.58 -20.46
CA ASN A 172 -12.22 -19.33 -20.04
C ASN A 172 -12.51 -20.82 -19.87
N LEU A 173 -11.76 -21.65 -20.60
CA LEU A 173 -11.89 -23.11 -20.60
C LEU A 173 -10.64 -23.82 -20.07
N LEU A 174 -9.54 -23.09 -19.88
CA LEU A 174 -8.28 -23.60 -19.34
C LEU A 174 -7.96 -22.81 -18.08
N ILE A 175 -8.48 -23.27 -16.94
CA ILE A 175 -8.26 -22.68 -15.62
C ILE A 175 -7.41 -23.65 -14.82
N ASN A 176 -6.40 -23.15 -14.12
CA ASN A 176 -5.48 -23.99 -13.35
C ASN A 176 -6.21 -24.82 -12.28
N ASP A 177 -5.76 -26.06 -12.08
CA ASP A 177 -6.34 -26.96 -11.09
C ASP A 177 -5.95 -26.61 -9.65
N GLN A 178 -4.82 -25.93 -9.48
CA GLN A 178 -4.18 -25.66 -8.20
C GLN A 178 -3.89 -24.16 -8.06
N PRO A 179 -3.97 -23.59 -6.85
CA PRO A 179 -3.57 -22.22 -6.60
C PRO A 179 -2.05 -22.07 -6.75
N GLU A 180 -1.59 -21.11 -7.57
CA GLU A 180 -0.16 -20.77 -7.67
C GLU A 180 0.23 -19.87 -6.49
N THR A 181 0.84 -20.46 -5.46
CA THR A 181 1.35 -19.77 -4.26
C THR A 181 2.88 -19.65 -4.32
N GLY A 182 3.47 -18.90 -3.37
CA GLY A 182 4.93 -18.74 -3.28
C GLY A 182 5.54 -17.86 -4.37
N LEU A 183 4.72 -17.03 -5.00
CA LEU A 183 5.14 -16.06 -6.00
C LEU A 183 5.84 -14.89 -5.34
N THR A 184 7.02 -14.53 -5.85
CA THR A 184 7.81 -13.43 -5.31
C THR A 184 7.55 -12.12 -6.06
N VAL A 185 7.31 -11.05 -5.31
CA VAL A 185 7.24 -9.67 -5.81
C VAL A 185 8.39 -8.90 -5.18
N ASN A 186 9.33 -8.42 -5.99
CA ASN A 186 10.46 -7.64 -5.48
C ASN A 186 10.10 -6.14 -5.44
N PRO A 187 9.95 -5.52 -4.26
CA PRO A 187 9.64 -4.10 -4.15
C PRO A 187 10.87 -3.19 -4.31
N ILE A 188 12.09 -3.76 -4.23
CA ILE A 188 13.34 -3.01 -4.31
C ILE A 188 13.81 -2.99 -5.76
N LEU A 189 13.62 -1.86 -6.44
CA LEU A 189 14.03 -1.67 -7.83
C LEU A 189 15.56 -1.51 -7.97
N GLY A 190 16.19 -0.84 -7.01
CA GLY A 190 17.64 -0.62 -6.98
C GLY A 190 18.38 -1.70 -6.19
N LYS A 191 19.48 -1.30 -5.55
CA LYS A 191 20.24 -2.17 -4.64
C LYS A 191 19.66 -2.14 -3.23
N ARG A 192 19.63 -3.32 -2.61
CA ARG A 192 19.42 -3.50 -1.18
C ARG A 192 20.74 -3.30 -0.44
N ASN A 193 20.76 -2.39 0.53
CA ASN A 193 21.95 -2.09 1.33
C ASN A 193 21.65 -2.29 2.83
N GLU A 194 22.50 -3.08 3.49
CA GLU A 194 22.47 -3.34 4.95
C GLU A 194 23.37 -2.36 5.71
N PHE A 195 23.30 -1.09 5.34
CA PHE A 195 23.99 0.01 6.00
C PHE A 195 23.17 1.29 5.87
N PHE A 196 23.48 2.32 6.66
CA PHE A 196 22.81 3.60 6.58
C PHE A 196 23.37 4.47 5.44
N ALA A 197 22.50 5.22 4.76
CA ALA A 197 22.92 6.13 3.70
C ALA A 197 23.78 7.27 4.25
N MET A 198 25.10 7.23 4.00
CA MET A 198 26.02 8.29 4.43
C MET A 198 25.73 9.64 3.78
N ASP A 199 25.19 9.62 2.55
CA ASP A 199 24.90 10.82 1.77
C ASP A 199 23.77 11.66 2.37
N LEU A 200 22.96 11.12 3.30
CA LEU A 200 21.99 11.91 4.08
C LEU A 200 22.63 13.07 4.87
N LYS A 201 23.97 13.04 5.07
CA LYS A 201 24.73 14.15 5.64
C LYS A 201 24.70 15.41 4.75
N VAL A 202 24.56 15.24 3.44
CA VAL A 202 24.55 16.32 2.45
C VAL A 202 23.18 16.47 1.79
N ASP A 203 22.52 15.35 1.52
CA ASP A 203 21.31 15.25 0.71
C ASP A 203 20.04 15.26 1.57
N PRO A 204 19.02 16.07 1.23
CA PRO A 204 17.81 16.16 2.04
C PRO A 204 16.92 14.91 1.98
N LEU A 205 16.39 14.54 3.16
CA LEU A 205 15.36 13.51 3.33
C LEU A 205 13.95 14.10 3.24
N ALA A 206 13.08 13.56 2.39
CA ALA A 206 11.64 13.74 2.49
C ALA A 206 11.05 12.79 3.54
N VAL A 207 10.26 13.34 4.44
CA VAL A 207 9.51 12.60 5.46
C VAL A 207 8.02 12.77 5.16
N PRO A 208 7.39 11.79 4.50
CA PRO A 208 5.96 11.84 4.23
C PRO A 208 5.16 11.81 5.53
N LYS A 209 4.25 12.76 5.67
CA LYS A 209 3.24 12.79 6.72
C LYS A 209 2.27 11.63 6.54
N PHE A 210 1.61 11.28 7.63
CA PHE A 210 0.63 10.22 7.68
C PHE A 210 -0.76 10.64 7.20
N GLY A 211 -1.09 11.92 7.29
CA GLY A 211 -2.39 12.47 6.93
C GLY A 211 -3.41 12.43 8.08
N ASP A 212 -2.94 12.10 9.28
CA ASP A 212 -3.68 12.26 10.53
C ASP A 212 -2.98 13.31 11.39
N GLU A 213 -3.72 14.34 11.84
CA GLU A 213 -3.12 15.49 12.52
C GLU A 213 -2.40 15.11 13.83
N ALA A 214 -2.89 14.12 14.56
CA ALA A 214 -2.29 13.69 15.82
C ALA A 214 -0.99 12.90 15.56
N LEU A 215 -1.04 11.95 14.62
CA LEU A 215 0.15 11.16 14.25
C LEU A 215 1.21 12.03 13.56
N ASP A 216 0.82 13.01 12.76
CA ASP A 216 1.73 13.94 12.08
C ASP A 216 2.48 14.82 13.08
N LYS A 217 1.80 15.31 14.13
CA LYS A 217 2.45 16.06 15.21
C LYS A 217 3.47 15.20 15.96
N GLU A 218 3.12 13.95 16.25
CA GLU A 218 4.02 13.00 16.91
C GLU A 218 5.24 12.67 16.05
N LEU A 219 5.04 12.42 14.75
CA LEU A 219 6.11 12.19 13.77
C LEU A 219 7.07 13.37 13.71
N GLU A 220 6.51 14.59 13.60
CA GLU A 220 7.29 15.83 13.59
C GLU A 220 8.11 15.99 14.87
N GLN A 221 7.55 15.66 16.03
CA GLN A 221 8.26 15.76 17.30
C GLN A 221 9.41 14.74 17.39
N ILE A 222 9.17 13.48 17.03
CA ILE A 222 10.20 12.44 17.05
C ILE A 222 11.38 12.82 16.14
N PHE A 223 11.11 13.34 14.94
CA PHE A 223 12.16 13.80 14.02
C PHE A 223 12.94 15.00 14.57
N LYS A 224 12.27 16.01 15.14
CA LYS A 224 12.93 17.16 15.76
C LYS A 224 13.89 16.74 16.88
N ASP A 225 13.51 15.74 17.68
CA ASP A 225 14.27 15.31 18.85
C ASP A 225 15.42 14.33 18.51
N ASN A 226 15.30 13.57 17.42
CA ASN A 226 16.22 12.45 17.15
C ASN A 226 16.98 12.54 15.81
N TYR A 227 16.60 13.43 14.88
CA TYR A 227 17.23 13.54 13.56
C TYR A 227 17.87 14.92 13.34
N THR A 228 19.20 14.96 13.25
CA THR A 228 19.98 16.21 13.19
C THR A 228 20.37 16.66 11.77
N LEU A 229 20.09 15.84 10.76
CA LEU A 229 20.43 16.13 9.36
C LEU A 229 19.31 16.90 8.66
N LYS A 230 19.53 17.30 7.40
CA LYS A 230 18.52 18.02 6.61
C LYS A 230 17.34 17.11 6.27
N TYR A 231 16.14 17.52 6.63
CA TYR A 231 14.89 16.87 6.22
C TYR A 231 13.79 17.87 5.93
N LYS A 232 12.76 17.41 5.23
CA LYS A 232 11.53 18.16 4.95
C LYS A 232 10.33 17.26 5.18
N MET A 233 9.37 17.74 5.97
CA MET A 233 8.06 17.11 6.08
C MET A 233 7.27 17.36 4.80
N THR A 234 6.68 16.31 4.22
CA THR A 234 5.95 16.40 2.95
C THR A 234 4.54 15.88 3.11
N GLU A 235 3.62 16.40 2.30
CA GLU A 235 2.25 15.92 2.32
C GLU A 235 2.15 14.42 1.98
N PRO A 236 1.12 13.74 2.50
CA PRO A 236 0.86 12.35 2.15
C PRO A 236 0.64 12.19 0.64
N GLY A 237 1.27 11.17 0.04
CA GLY A 237 0.96 10.72 -1.32
C GLY A 237 1.66 11.51 -2.42
N VAL A 238 2.57 12.42 -2.07
CA VAL A 238 3.39 13.14 -3.05
C VAL A 238 4.26 12.15 -3.82
N SER A 239 4.24 12.24 -5.15
CA SER A 239 5.02 11.34 -6.00
C SER A 239 6.53 11.54 -5.81
N GLU A 240 7.31 10.48 -5.93
CA GLU A 240 8.79 10.55 -5.83
C GLU A 240 9.39 11.52 -6.86
N LYS A 241 8.78 11.61 -8.04
CA LYS A 241 9.15 12.60 -9.07
C LYS A 241 8.97 14.03 -8.59
N ASP A 242 7.92 14.31 -7.84
CA ASP A 242 7.66 15.66 -7.32
C ASP A 242 8.50 15.94 -6.06
N LEU A 243 8.76 14.94 -5.21
CA LEU A 243 9.73 15.05 -4.12
C LEU A 243 11.11 15.45 -4.64
N ARG A 244 11.53 14.84 -5.76
CA ARG A 244 12.79 15.19 -6.44
C ARG A 244 12.81 16.64 -6.92
N LYS A 245 11.73 17.11 -7.56
CA LYS A 245 11.62 18.52 -8.00
C LYS A 245 11.68 19.51 -6.82
N GLN A 246 11.27 19.07 -5.64
CA GLN A 246 11.35 19.86 -4.40
C GLN A 246 12.74 19.80 -3.73
N GLY A 247 13.71 19.09 -4.32
CA GLY A 247 15.09 19.02 -3.84
C GLY A 247 15.37 17.91 -2.83
N SER A 248 14.42 17.02 -2.55
CA SER A 248 14.67 15.83 -1.75
C SER A 248 15.23 14.71 -2.63
N LEU A 249 16.30 14.06 -2.19
CA LEU A 249 16.93 12.94 -2.89
C LEU A 249 16.65 11.59 -2.22
N TYR A 250 16.29 11.64 -0.94
CA TYR A 250 15.88 10.49 -0.17
C TYR A 250 14.44 10.62 0.29
N VAL A 251 13.78 9.48 0.53
CA VAL A 251 12.45 9.41 1.13
C VAL A 251 12.45 8.37 2.26
N LEU A 252 11.74 8.69 3.35
CA LEU A 252 11.46 7.76 4.43
C LEU A 252 10.37 6.77 3.97
N CYS A 253 10.67 5.48 4.03
CA CYS A 253 9.75 4.41 3.69
C CYS A 253 9.41 3.59 4.93
N ILE A 254 8.19 3.07 4.97
CA ILE A 254 7.67 2.26 6.07
C ILE A 254 7.05 1.00 5.48
N VAL A 255 7.33 -0.13 6.14
CA VAL A 255 6.66 -1.40 5.94
C VAL A 255 5.88 -1.74 7.21
N ARG A 256 4.60 -2.05 7.06
CA ARG A 256 3.70 -2.49 8.13
C ARG A 256 3.00 -3.78 7.73
N THR A 257 3.46 -4.91 8.24
CA THR A 257 2.91 -6.24 7.95
C THR A 257 3.41 -7.24 8.99
N ARG A 258 3.08 -8.53 8.87
CA ARG A 258 3.67 -9.57 9.74
C ARG A 258 5.19 -9.56 9.63
N GLY A 259 5.90 -9.81 10.72
CA GLY A 259 7.35 -9.76 10.74
C GLY A 259 8.03 -10.68 9.71
N SER A 260 7.52 -11.90 9.54
CA SER A 260 8.00 -12.86 8.53
C SER A 260 7.87 -12.31 7.11
N VAL A 261 6.70 -11.76 6.79
CA VAL A 261 6.40 -11.12 5.51
C VAL A 261 7.27 -9.88 5.27
N ALA A 262 7.46 -9.04 6.31
CA ALA A 262 8.29 -7.86 6.21
C ALA A 262 9.75 -8.22 5.89
N LYS A 263 10.28 -9.28 6.49
CA LYS A 263 11.60 -9.81 6.17
C LYS A 263 11.67 -10.30 4.72
N GLU A 264 10.70 -11.09 4.27
CA GLU A 264 10.65 -11.60 2.89
C GLU A 264 10.62 -10.47 1.86
N LEU A 265 9.70 -9.50 2.02
CA LEU A 265 9.55 -8.36 1.12
C LEU A 265 10.80 -7.48 1.06
N LEU A 266 11.51 -7.35 2.18
CA LEU A 266 12.75 -6.57 2.26
C LEU A 266 14.01 -7.41 1.98
N GLY A 267 13.85 -8.66 1.54
CA GLY A 267 14.95 -9.54 1.13
C GLY A 267 15.89 -9.96 2.28
N TYR A 268 15.38 -10.04 3.51
CA TYR A 268 16.10 -10.67 4.62
C TYR A 268 15.98 -12.19 4.54
N GLU A 269 16.98 -12.89 5.07
CA GLU A 269 16.88 -14.34 5.26
C GLU A 269 15.82 -14.68 6.30
N VAL A 270 14.83 -15.47 5.88
CA VAL A 270 13.82 -16.06 6.76
C VAL A 270 14.15 -17.53 6.92
N LYS A 271 14.43 -17.98 8.15
CA LYS A 271 14.72 -19.38 8.40
C LYS A 271 13.41 -20.17 8.45
N PRO A 272 13.32 -21.36 7.81
CA PRO A 272 12.14 -22.21 7.94
C PRO A 272 11.87 -22.52 9.42
N GLY A 273 10.66 -22.22 9.89
CA GLY A 273 10.26 -22.43 11.29
C GLY A 273 10.72 -21.35 12.27
N GLU A 274 11.19 -20.19 11.81
CA GLU A 274 11.46 -19.04 12.68
C GLU A 274 10.14 -18.52 13.26
N THR A 275 9.86 -18.83 14.54
CA THR A 275 8.64 -18.42 15.25
C THR A 275 8.76 -17.06 15.94
N ALA A 276 9.99 -16.57 16.12
CA ALA A 276 10.27 -15.27 16.71
C ALA A 276 11.47 -14.61 16.03
N LEU A 277 11.33 -13.31 15.77
CA LEU A 277 12.34 -12.46 15.17
C LEU A 277 13.07 -11.70 16.26
N VAL A 278 14.40 -11.75 16.20
CA VAL A 278 15.25 -10.95 17.09
C VAL A 278 15.40 -9.56 16.46
N SER A 279 14.81 -8.55 17.10
CA SER A 279 14.89 -7.15 16.72
C SER A 279 15.77 -6.35 17.68
N VAL A 280 16.49 -5.39 17.12
CA VAL A 280 17.31 -4.45 17.86
C VAL A 280 16.50 -3.20 18.17
N ALA A 281 16.29 -2.94 19.46
CA ALA A 281 15.56 -1.78 19.94
C ALA A 281 16.48 -0.81 20.68
N TYR A 282 16.10 0.47 20.63
CA TYR A 282 16.74 1.55 21.36
C TYR A 282 15.68 2.28 22.20
N PRO A 283 15.13 1.66 23.28
CA PRO A 283 14.17 2.33 24.15
C PRO A 283 14.81 3.56 24.85
N GLY A 284 16.12 3.50 25.08
CA GLY A 284 16.94 4.59 25.62
C GLY A 284 18.26 4.75 24.86
N PRO A 285 19.34 5.18 25.54
CA PRO A 285 20.67 5.32 24.93
C PRO A 285 21.37 3.97 24.70
N GLN A 286 20.89 2.90 25.34
CA GLN A 286 21.46 1.55 25.22
C GLN A 286 20.67 0.71 24.22
N GLN A 287 21.39 -0.19 23.57
CA GLN A 287 20.82 -1.16 22.64
C GLN A 287 20.27 -2.36 23.42
N GLU A 288 19.05 -2.77 23.09
CA GLU A 288 18.39 -3.96 23.64
C GLU A 288 17.97 -4.91 22.52
N LEU A 289 17.89 -6.20 22.82
CA LEU A 289 17.32 -7.21 21.92
C LEU A 289 15.89 -7.51 22.35
N ARG A 290 14.96 -7.46 21.40
CA ARG A 290 13.56 -7.83 21.58
C ARG A 290 13.22 -9.02 20.72
N ASN A 291 12.50 -9.99 21.30
CA ASN A 291 11.94 -11.10 20.56
C ASN A 291 10.49 -10.77 20.23
N ILE A 292 10.18 -10.70 18.93
CA ILE A 292 8.84 -10.41 18.43
C ILE A 292 8.35 -11.65 17.68
N PRO A 293 7.15 -12.20 17.94
CA PRO A 293 6.62 -13.33 17.17
C PRO A 293 6.63 -13.05 15.66
N SER A 294 6.92 -14.07 14.85
CA SER A 294 7.02 -13.93 13.39
C SER A 294 5.74 -13.42 12.73
N ASP A 295 4.60 -13.78 13.32
CA ASP A 295 3.27 -13.47 12.80
C ASP A 295 2.69 -12.19 13.44
N GLU A 296 3.43 -11.54 14.33
CA GLU A 296 3.04 -10.25 14.90
C GLU A 296 3.20 -9.14 13.85
N ILE A 297 2.26 -8.19 13.83
CA ILE A 297 2.36 -7.00 12.96
C ILE A 297 3.50 -6.11 13.48
N VAL A 298 4.45 -5.81 12.61
CA VAL A 298 5.58 -4.94 12.89
C VAL A 298 5.66 -3.79 11.92
N TYR A 299 6.36 -2.74 12.34
CA TYR A 299 6.78 -1.61 11.53
C TYR A 299 8.28 -1.72 11.30
N LYS A 300 8.71 -1.68 10.04
CA LYS A 300 10.12 -1.52 9.65
C LYS A 300 10.27 -0.26 8.84
N ILE A 301 11.20 0.60 9.26
CA ILE A 301 11.48 1.89 8.62
C ILE A 301 12.83 1.81 7.91
N TYR A 302 12.93 2.43 6.74
CA TYR A 302 14.16 2.51 5.97
C TYR A 302 14.20 3.76 5.10
N PHE A 303 15.38 4.07 4.56
CA PHE A 303 15.54 5.17 3.62
C PHE A 303 15.66 4.62 2.20
N LYS A 304 15.04 5.31 1.25
CA LYS A 304 15.19 5.02 -0.17
C LYS A 304 15.75 6.22 -0.91
N HIS A 305 16.78 5.99 -1.73
CA HIS A 305 17.26 6.98 -2.68
C HIS A 305 16.32 7.03 -3.89
N ILE A 306 15.74 8.20 -4.16
CA ILE A 306 14.66 8.38 -5.12
C ILE A 306 15.11 8.02 -6.55
N ASP A 307 16.34 8.38 -6.93
CA ASP A 307 16.77 8.25 -8.32
C ASP A 307 17.20 6.84 -8.71
N SER A 308 17.94 6.18 -7.82
CA SER A 308 18.46 4.84 -8.09
C SER A 308 17.52 3.73 -7.60
N GLY A 309 16.53 4.07 -6.78
CA GLY A 309 15.70 3.09 -6.08
C GLY A 309 16.49 2.25 -5.06
N ASN A 310 17.71 2.65 -4.70
CA ASN A 310 18.49 1.97 -3.68
C ASN A 310 17.81 2.13 -2.32
N VAL A 311 17.70 1.03 -1.58
CA VAL A 311 17.17 1.05 -0.21
C VAL A 311 18.29 0.83 0.80
N PHE A 312 18.18 1.49 1.94
CA PHE A 312 19.14 1.49 3.03
C PHE A 312 18.41 1.07 4.30
N LEU A 313 18.54 -0.22 4.62
CA LEU A 313 17.75 -0.87 5.66
C LEU A 313 18.37 -0.72 7.06
N GLY A 314 19.59 -0.19 7.16
CA GLY A 314 20.39 -0.24 8.39
C GLY A 314 21.16 -1.56 8.53
N THR A 315 22.01 -1.64 9.55
CA THR A 315 22.93 -2.76 9.78
C THR A 315 22.29 -3.94 10.53
N LYS A 316 21.11 -3.74 11.12
CA LYS A 316 20.43 -4.72 11.96
C LYS A 316 18.93 -4.71 11.67
N TRP A 317 18.27 -5.83 11.92
CA TRP A 317 16.81 -5.89 11.99
C TRP A 317 16.35 -5.15 13.24
N ASP A 318 15.58 -4.08 13.08
CA ASP A 318 15.23 -3.12 14.13
C ASP A 318 13.73 -2.73 14.09
N ALA A 319 12.91 -3.61 13.49
CA ALA A 319 11.47 -3.47 13.44
C ALA A 319 10.83 -3.56 14.83
N ASP A 320 9.68 -2.92 15.04
CA ASP A 320 8.98 -2.96 16.32
C ASP A 320 7.46 -3.00 16.11
N THR A 321 6.68 -3.36 17.14
CA THR A 321 5.21 -3.48 17.04
C THR A 321 4.53 -2.11 17.02
N THR A 322 5.25 -1.05 17.39
CA THR A 322 4.80 0.34 17.27
C THR A 322 5.67 1.12 16.29
N TRP A 323 5.06 2.01 15.51
CA TRP A 323 5.77 2.78 14.52
C TRP A 323 6.73 3.79 15.14
N GLN A 324 6.37 4.33 16.31
CA GLN A 324 7.23 5.23 17.08
C GLN A 324 8.53 4.56 17.44
N GLN A 325 8.45 3.35 18.00
CA GLN A 325 9.63 2.62 18.42
C GLN A 325 10.47 2.16 17.22
N ALA A 326 9.84 1.69 16.14
CA ALA A 326 10.53 1.35 14.91
C ALA A 326 11.26 2.56 14.30
N LEU A 327 10.65 3.75 14.33
CA LEU A 327 11.28 5.00 13.91
C LEU A 327 12.46 5.37 14.80
N LEU A 328 12.27 5.35 16.11
CA LEU A 328 13.34 5.61 17.06
C LEU A 328 14.51 4.65 16.87
N ASN A 329 14.24 3.38 16.61
CA ASN A 329 15.28 2.39 16.34
C ASN A 329 16.10 2.76 15.10
N GLN A 330 15.43 3.08 13.99
CA GLN A 330 16.09 3.46 12.74
C GLN A 330 16.92 4.76 12.91
N LEU A 331 16.37 5.79 13.57
CA LEU A 331 17.04 7.07 13.76
C LEU A 331 18.21 6.98 14.74
N ARG A 332 18.04 6.31 15.90
CA ARG A 332 19.09 6.14 16.90
C ARG A 332 20.18 5.19 16.42
N GLY A 333 19.82 4.12 15.72
CA GLY A 333 20.76 3.23 15.05
C GLY A 333 21.62 3.98 14.04
N MET A 334 21.01 4.83 13.21
CA MET A 334 21.75 5.69 12.28
C MET A 334 22.68 6.66 13.01
N LYS A 335 22.19 7.33 14.07
CA LYS A 335 22.99 8.27 14.87
C LYS A 335 24.24 7.60 15.46
N ALA A 336 24.06 6.41 16.03
CA ALA A 336 25.15 5.63 16.63
C ALA A 336 26.18 5.18 15.59
N GLU A 337 25.73 4.63 14.46
CA GLU A 337 26.61 4.10 13.41
C GLU A 337 27.38 5.21 12.68
N LEU A 338 26.69 6.29 12.29
CA LEU A 338 27.27 7.39 11.52
C LEU A 338 28.00 8.43 12.40
N ARG A 339 28.04 8.20 13.73
CA ARG A 339 28.64 9.08 14.75
C ARG A 339 28.16 10.52 14.62
N LEU A 340 26.85 10.68 14.50
CA LEU A 340 26.21 11.99 14.43
C LEU A 340 26.08 12.54 15.85
N ASN A 341 26.45 13.81 16.05
CA ASN A 341 26.34 14.50 17.33
C ASN A 341 24.89 14.87 17.64
#